data_AF-A0A9D3XBC2-F1
#
_entry.id   AF-A0A9D3XBC2-F1
#
_cell.length_a   1.000
_cell.length_b   1.000
_cell.length_c   1.000
_cell.angle_alpha   90.00
_cell.angle_beta   90.00
_cell.angle_gamma   90.00
#
_symmetry.space_group_name_H-M   'P 1'
#
loop_
_entity.id
_entity.type
_entity.pdbx_description
1 polymer ?
#
loop_
_entity_poly.entity_id
_entity_poly.type
_entity_poly.pdbx_seq_one_letter_code
_entity_poly.pdbx_strand_id
1 'polypeptide(L)'
;MAEHLELLAEMPAVARMSTQERLKHAQKRRTQQLKKWAQFEKEAHGKKARAEKRKKNSSKEKRVLFPESIKLLEAASRNDVEEVRQFLQRGISPNLYNEDGLTALHQCCIDDFGDVVALLLEAGVDVNACDSELWTPLHAAATCGHLHLVELLINHGANLLAVNTDGNMPYDLCEDEVTLDYIETAMADQGITQEKIEEARAATEHSMVEDIRKLLQAGADLNTPLDHSATLLHIASANGYLEAAELLLEHKASMSAKDNDGWEPLHAAACWGQIHLVELLVAHGADLNGKSVLDETPLDVCGDEEVRAKLLELKHKHDAIMKSHDKHKSLLQRRTSSAGSRGKVVRRVSVTERTNLYRKEHEKEAIVWQQVEHRENEAELEDEDKQTDAELQQHLPGAEAEGAGPGALVGDKHQNPGLTQRNGTAGSSAPGPPKHLYSKRLDRSISYQLATQEELSADLCKEKSHHTLADLKRQRAAAKLQRLHPEDFPPTEGEGPLSPGLAETLRGSGHPRSDSEQNSVYYTAASGDPPLLKLTAPAEETPAEKKRCCKLM
;
A
#
# COMPACT_ATOMS: atom_id res chain seq x y z
N MET A 1 -21.26 -53.85 19.89
CA MET A 1 -21.87 -52.51 19.72
C MET A 1 -23.36 -52.74 19.44
N ALA A 2 -24.06 -51.92 18.66
CA ALA A 2 -25.24 -52.44 17.96
C ALA A 2 -24.73 -53.25 16.75
N GLU A 3 -25.30 -54.42 16.48
CA GLU A 3 -24.82 -55.25 15.35
C GLU A 3 -25.49 -54.84 14.03
N HIS A 4 -24.84 -55.18 12.91
CA HIS A 4 -25.36 -54.84 11.57
C HIS A 4 -26.76 -55.45 11.34
N LEU A 5 -27.02 -56.63 11.92
CA LEU A 5 -28.33 -57.29 11.89
C LEU A 5 -29.41 -56.52 12.68
N GLU A 6 -29.07 -55.89 13.81
CA GLU A 6 -30.02 -55.04 14.56
C GLU A 6 -30.41 -53.80 13.74
N LEU A 7 -29.42 -53.15 13.09
CA LEU A 7 -29.65 -52.02 12.19
C LEU A 7 -30.58 -52.39 11.02
N LEU A 8 -30.34 -53.53 10.38
CA LEU A 8 -31.18 -54.04 9.28
C LEU A 8 -32.60 -54.39 9.74
N ALA A 9 -32.76 -54.97 10.94
CA ALA A 9 -34.06 -55.29 11.50
C ALA A 9 -34.91 -54.05 11.83
N GLU A 10 -34.28 -52.92 12.18
CA GLU A 10 -34.98 -51.68 12.52
C GLU A 10 -35.32 -50.80 11.29
N MET A 11 -34.62 -50.97 10.16
CA MET A 11 -34.88 -50.19 8.93
C MET A 11 -36.36 -50.17 8.50
N PRO A 12 -37.11 -51.31 8.46
CA PRO A 12 -38.53 -51.31 8.09
C PRO A 12 -39.45 -50.65 9.12
N ALA A 13 -39.00 -50.40 10.35
CA ALA A 13 -39.72 -49.58 11.32
C ALA A 13 -39.42 -48.09 11.09
N VAL A 14 -38.13 -47.74 11.02
CA VAL A 14 -37.66 -46.36 10.78
C VAL A 14 -38.21 -45.78 9.47
N ALA A 15 -38.32 -46.59 8.41
CA ALA A 15 -38.89 -46.17 7.12
C ALA A 15 -40.37 -45.78 7.18
N ARG A 16 -41.14 -46.28 8.17
CA ARG A 16 -42.56 -45.96 8.39
C ARG A 16 -42.79 -44.79 9.36
N MET A 17 -41.72 -44.25 9.98
CA MET A 17 -41.80 -43.15 10.93
C MET A 17 -41.75 -41.79 10.22
N SER A 18 -42.48 -40.81 10.74
CA SER A 18 -42.40 -39.42 10.26
C SER A 18 -40.98 -38.84 10.44
N THR A 19 -40.68 -37.75 9.75
CA THR A 19 -39.35 -37.09 9.83
C THR A 19 -38.99 -36.70 11.27
N GLN A 20 -39.95 -36.16 12.04
CA GLN A 20 -39.72 -35.75 13.43
C GLN A 20 -39.54 -36.96 14.38
N GLU A 21 -40.22 -38.08 14.12
CA GLU A 21 -40.04 -39.33 14.87
C GLU A 21 -38.71 -40.01 14.54
N ARG A 22 -38.29 -40.00 13.27
CA ARG A 22 -36.96 -40.49 12.85
C ARG A 22 -35.83 -39.71 13.53
N LEU A 23 -35.96 -38.39 13.64
CA LEU A 23 -35.01 -37.54 14.39
C LEU A 23 -34.97 -37.93 15.88
N LYS A 24 -36.12 -38.08 16.54
CA LYS A 24 -36.22 -38.53 17.95
C LYS A 24 -35.63 -39.94 18.14
N HIS A 25 -35.85 -40.85 17.21
CA HIS A 25 -35.24 -42.20 17.22
C HIS A 25 -33.72 -42.13 17.06
N ALA A 26 -33.20 -41.36 16.11
CA ALA A 26 -31.77 -41.19 15.88
C ALA A 26 -31.06 -40.57 17.09
N GLN A 27 -31.65 -39.54 17.71
CA GLN A 27 -31.18 -38.96 18.97
C GLN A 27 -31.13 -40.00 20.10
N LYS A 28 -32.23 -40.73 20.32
CA LYS A 28 -32.31 -41.80 21.34
C LYS A 28 -31.27 -42.89 21.10
N ARG A 29 -31.02 -43.29 19.84
CA ARG A 29 -30.00 -44.26 19.44
C ARG A 29 -28.59 -43.75 19.75
N ARG A 30 -28.26 -42.50 19.38
CA ARG A 30 -26.95 -41.88 19.68
C ARG A 30 -26.70 -41.80 21.19
N THR A 31 -27.70 -41.41 21.97
CA THR A 31 -27.61 -41.40 23.45
C THR A 31 -27.40 -42.80 24.03
N GLN A 32 -28.04 -43.85 23.48
CA GLN A 32 -27.79 -45.23 23.90
C GLN A 32 -26.40 -45.73 23.50
N GLN A 33 -25.90 -45.35 22.31
CA GLN A 33 -24.56 -45.68 21.84
C GLN A 33 -23.49 -45.04 22.74
N LEU A 34 -23.63 -43.76 23.08
CA LEU A 34 -22.74 -43.04 24.00
C LEU A 34 -22.75 -43.68 25.41
N LYS A 35 -23.91 -44.09 25.92
CA LYS A 35 -24.00 -44.83 27.21
C LYS A 35 -23.29 -46.20 27.15
N LYS A 36 -23.47 -46.97 26.07
CA LYS A 36 -22.74 -48.23 25.84
C LYS A 36 -21.22 -48.00 25.72
N TRP A 37 -20.79 -46.92 25.07
CA TRP A 37 -19.38 -46.53 24.98
C TRP A 37 -18.77 -46.18 26.33
N ALA A 38 -19.39 -45.27 27.09
CA ALA A 38 -18.89 -44.84 28.39
C ALA A 38 -18.80 -45.98 29.42
N GLN A 39 -19.63 -47.03 29.31
CA GLN A 39 -19.45 -48.26 30.08
C GLN A 39 -18.22 -49.06 29.61
N PHE A 40 -18.12 -49.32 28.31
CA PHE A 40 -16.98 -50.05 27.71
C PHE A 40 -15.65 -49.37 28.03
N GLU A 41 -15.61 -48.05 28.02
CA GLU A 41 -14.46 -47.21 28.34
C GLU A 41 -14.04 -47.35 29.81
N LYS A 42 -14.98 -47.31 30.76
CA LYS A 42 -14.72 -47.59 32.19
C LYS A 42 -14.16 -49.00 32.40
N GLU A 43 -14.72 -50.00 31.72
CA GLU A 43 -14.17 -51.36 31.75
C GLU A 43 -12.78 -51.45 31.12
N ALA A 44 -12.54 -50.74 30.02
CA ALA A 44 -11.25 -50.71 29.33
C ALA A 44 -10.17 -50.00 30.18
N HIS A 45 -10.50 -48.91 30.87
CA HIS A 45 -9.60 -48.27 31.84
C HIS A 45 -9.30 -49.18 33.04
N GLY A 46 -10.31 -49.88 33.59
CA GLY A 46 -10.08 -50.90 34.63
C GLY A 46 -9.16 -52.04 34.17
N LYS A 47 -9.26 -52.45 32.90
CA LYS A 47 -8.38 -53.45 32.27
C LYS A 47 -6.97 -52.87 32.01
N LYS A 48 -6.84 -51.62 31.52
CA LYS A 48 -5.56 -50.90 31.31
C LYS A 48 -4.80 -50.73 32.62
N ALA A 49 -5.42 -50.20 33.68
CA ALA A 49 -4.77 -49.98 34.97
C ALA A 49 -4.25 -51.28 35.62
N ARG A 50 -4.98 -52.40 35.45
CA ARG A 50 -4.52 -53.74 35.85
C ARG A 50 -3.34 -54.24 35.00
N ALA A 51 -3.31 -53.91 33.70
CA ALA A 51 -2.20 -54.25 32.81
C ALA A 51 -0.95 -53.38 33.05
N GLU A 52 -1.11 -52.11 33.41
CA GLU A 52 -0.01 -51.18 33.71
C GLU A 52 0.69 -51.53 35.03
N LYS A 53 -0.08 -51.89 36.08
CA LYS A 53 0.50 -52.48 37.30
C LYS A 53 1.31 -53.76 37.04
N ARG A 54 1.03 -54.49 35.94
CA ARG A 54 1.82 -55.65 35.47
C ARG A 54 2.99 -55.28 34.54
N LYS A 55 2.99 -54.11 33.90
CA LYS A 55 4.02 -53.66 32.94
C LYS A 55 5.13 -52.83 33.58
N LYS A 56 4.98 -52.37 34.83
CA LYS A 56 5.95 -51.49 35.50
C LYS A 56 7.38 -52.05 35.64
N ASN A 57 7.59 -53.34 35.33
CA ASN A 57 8.88 -54.03 35.35
C ASN A 57 9.53 -54.18 33.95
N SER A 58 8.96 -53.60 32.90
CA SER A 58 9.60 -53.56 31.57
C SER A 58 9.32 -52.22 30.89
N SER A 59 10.35 -51.43 30.64
CA SER A 59 10.26 -50.30 29.71
C SER A 59 9.81 -50.83 28.35
N LYS A 60 8.75 -50.22 27.81
CA LYS A 60 8.33 -50.46 26.42
C LYS A 60 8.51 -49.14 25.68
N GLU A 61 9.43 -49.15 24.73
CA GLU A 61 9.64 -48.05 23.81
C GLU A 61 8.32 -47.70 23.10
N LYS A 62 8.12 -46.40 22.82
CA LYS A 62 6.94 -45.94 22.08
C LYS A 62 7.03 -46.51 20.66
N ARG A 63 6.07 -47.38 20.29
CA ARG A 63 6.02 -48.06 18.98
C ARG A 63 5.78 -47.13 17.79
N VAL A 64 5.38 -45.90 18.05
CA VAL A 64 5.23 -44.82 17.08
C VAL A 64 6.06 -43.66 17.60
N LEU A 65 6.92 -43.13 16.75
CA LEU A 65 7.78 -41.99 16.98
C LEU A 65 7.61 -41.03 15.80
N PHE A 66 7.53 -39.74 16.08
CA PHE A 66 7.53 -38.68 15.07
C PHE A 66 8.96 -38.18 14.83
N PRO A 67 9.22 -37.43 13.74
CA PRO A 67 10.44 -36.63 13.56
C PRO A 67 10.73 -35.69 14.74
N GLU A 68 11.95 -35.18 14.84
CA GLU A 68 12.35 -34.31 15.96
C GLU A 68 11.91 -32.86 15.77
N SER A 69 11.88 -32.37 14.52
CA SER A 69 11.27 -31.08 14.16
C SER A 69 9.81 -31.00 14.61
N ILE A 70 8.99 -31.96 14.15
CA ILE A 70 7.56 -32.04 14.51
C ILE A 70 7.36 -32.13 16.03
N LYS A 71 8.22 -32.85 16.76
CA LYS A 71 8.13 -32.91 18.24
C LYS A 71 8.40 -31.55 18.91
N LEU A 72 9.43 -30.84 18.48
CA LEU A 72 9.79 -29.56 19.08
C LEU A 72 8.76 -28.48 18.75
N LEU A 73 8.39 -28.37 17.48
CA LEU A 73 7.38 -27.42 16.98
C LEU A 73 6.02 -27.64 17.66
N GLU A 74 5.56 -28.89 17.78
CA GLU A 74 4.30 -29.25 18.46
C GLU A 74 4.37 -29.13 20.01
N ALA A 75 5.56 -28.97 20.61
CA ALA A 75 5.66 -28.62 22.04
C ALA A 75 5.68 -27.09 22.22
N ALA A 76 6.34 -26.37 21.33
CA ALA A 76 6.37 -24.91 21.28
C ALA A 76 4.96 -24.32 21.02
N SER A 77 4.24 -24.82 20.00
CA SER A 77 2.87 -24.37 19.65
C SER A 77 1.82 -24.62 20.74
N ARG A 78 2.10 -25.50 21.70
CA ARG A 78 1.26 -25.79 22.87
C ARG A 78 1.68 -25.04 24.14
N ASN A 79 2.73 -24.22 24.07
CA ASN A 79 3.37 -23.58 25.22
C ASN A 79 3.77 -24.58 26.33
N ASP A 80 4.29 -25.76 25.93
CA ASP A 80 4.69 -26.85 26.84
C ASP A 80 6.17 -26.70 27.25
N VAL A 81 6.44 -25.68 28.07
CA VAL A 81 7.79 -25.27 28.51
C VAL A 81 8.63 -26.46 29.01
N GLU A 82 8.04 -27.36 29.83
CA GLU A 82 8.69 -28.57 30.34
C GLU A 82 8.99 -29.63 29.27
N GLU A 83 8.16 -29.81 28.25
CA GLU A 83 8.45 -30.74 27.15
C GLU A 83 9.49 -30.14 26.18
N VAL A 84 9.42 -28.84 25.88
CA VAL A 84 10.48 -28.13 25.13
C VAL A 84 11.81 -28.21 25.86
N ARG A 85 11.87 -27.91 27.17
CA ARG A 85 13.11 -28.02 27.97
C ARG A 85 13.71 -29.43 27.90
N GLN A 86 12.86 -30.46 27.95
CA GLN A 86 13.30 -31.85 27.83
C GLN A 86 13.77 -32.24 26.43
N PHE A 87 13.28 -31.60 25.36
CA PHE A 87 13.77 -31.86 24.00
C PHE A 87 15.13 -31.21 23.75
N LEU A 88 15.32 -29.96 24.17
CA LEU A 88 16.61 -29.27 24.07
C LEU A 88 17.67 -29.95 24.94
N GLN A 89 17.32 -30.38 26.17
CA GLN A 89 18.21 -31.20 27.02
C GLN A 89 18.57 -32.59 26.44
N ARG A 90 17.84 -33.08 25.44
CA ARG A 90 18.17 -34.32 24.70
C ARG A 90 19.06 -34.06 23.47
N GLY A 91 19.40 -32.80 23.18
CA GLY A 91 20.19 -32.42 22.01
C GLY A 91 19.39 -32.27 20.72
N ILE A 92 18.06 -32.12 20.79
CA ILE A 92 17.26 -31.73 19.62
C ILE A 92 17.59 -30.27 19.30
N SER A 93 17.95 -29.98 18.05
CA SER A 93 18.30 -28.63 17.62
C SER A 93 17.11 -27.67 17.75
N PRO A 94 17.29 -26.45 18.30
CA PRO A 94 16.23 -25.45 18.35
C PRO A 94 15.92 -24.83 16.98
N ASN A 95 16.87 -24.90 16.02
CA ASN A 95 16.77 -24.30 14.68
C ASN A 95 16.03 -25.23 13.69
N LEU A 96 15.09 -26.04 14.18
CA LEU A 96 14.26 -26.90 13.34
C LEU A 96 13.00 -26.13 12.90
N TYR A 97 12.70 -26.22 11.61
CA TYR A 97 11.64 -25.47 10.94
C TYR A 97 10.60 -26.39 10.28
N ASN A 98 9.47 -25.80 9.86
CA ASN A 98 8.41 -26.46 9.09
C ASN A 98 8.65 -26.37 7.56
N GLU A 99 7.66 -26.68 6.71
CA GLU A 99 7.84 -26.57 5.24
C GLU A 99 7.97 -25.11 4.75
N ASP A 100 7.48 -24.14 5.53
CA ASP A 100 7.48 -22.70 5.23
C ASP A 100 8.73 -21.97 5.79
N GLY A 101 9.68 -22.69 6.40
CA GLY A 101 10.87 -22.11 7.03
C GLY A 101 10.67 -21.61 8.48
N LEU A 102 9.43 -21.60 8.99
CA LEU A 102 9.12 -21.13 10.34
C LEU A 102 9.71 -22.05 11.41
N THR A 103 10.56 -21.48 12.27
CA THR A 103 11.17 -22.17 13.43
C THR A 103 10.25 -22.16 14.65
N ALA A 104 10.59 -22.95 15.67
CA ALA A 104 9.91 -22.88 16.97
C ALA A 104 9.92 -21.47 17.58
N LEU A 105 10.99 -20.70 17.36
CA LEU A 105 11.09 -19.31 17.84
C LEU A 105 10.10 -18.39 17.10
N HIS A 106 9.97 -18.50 15.78
CA HIS A 106 8.97 -17.75 15.02
C HIS A 106 7.54 -17.96 15.57
N GLN A 107 7.13 -19.21 15.74
CA GLN A 107 5.78 -19.53 16.23
C GLN A 107 5.53 -18.94 17.63
N CYS A 108 6.49 -19.08 18.55
CA CYS A 108 6.39 -18.48 19.89
C CYS A 108 6.41 -16.94 19.87
N CYS A 109 7.00 -16.31 18.86
CA CYS A 109 6.97 -14.86 18.63
C CYS A 109 5.68 -14.36 17.95
N ILE A 110 4.84 -15.25 17.41
CA ILE A 110 3.49 -14.93 16.95
C ILE A 110 2.48 -15.11 18.10
N ASP A 111 2.55 -16.25 18.80
CA ASP A 111 1.57 -16.67 19.82
C ASP A 111 1.79 -16.06 21.22
N ASP A 112 2.78 -15.18 21.38
CA ASP A 112 3.18 -14.51 22.64
C ASP A 112 3.71 -15.44 23.76
N PHE A 113 4.48 -16.48 23.41
CA PHE A 113 4.96 -17.50 24.35
C PHE A 113 6.32 -17.17 24.99
N GLY A 114 6.40 -16.05 25.72
CA GLY A 114 7.64 -15.51 26.30
C GLY A 114 8.50 -16.50 27.11
N ASP A 115 7.91 -17.37 27.92
CA ASP A 115 8.64 -18.40 28.67
C ASP A 115 9.35 -19.42 27.76
N VAL A 116 8.76 -19.73 26.59
CA VAL A 116 9.37 -20.63 25.58
C VAL A 116 10.40 -19.88 24.74
N VAL A 117 10.13 -18.61 24.38
CA VAL A 117 11.08 -17.73 23.69
C VAL A 117 12.38 -17.61 24.50
N ALA A 118 12.28 -17.25 25.78
CA ALA A 118 13.43 -17.15 26.68
C ALA A 118 14.20 -18.48 26.77
N LEU A 119 13.49 -19.61 26.85
CA LEU A 119 14.07 -20.95 26.95
C LEU A 119 14.77 -21.41 25.66
N LEU A 120 14.25 -21.03 24.49
CA LEU A 120 14.90 -21.30 23.20
C LEU A 120 16.19 -20.47 23.05
N LEU A 121 16.18 -19.23 23.53
CA LEU A 121 17.34 -18.33 23.54
C LEU A 121 18.40 -18.76 24.57
N GLU A 122 18.01 -19.22 25.77
CA GLU A 122 18.89 -19.94 26.72
C GLU A 122 19.62 -21.12 26.07
N ALA A 123 18.98 -21.79 25.10
CA ALA A 123 19.51 -22.96 24.40
C ALA A 123 20.34 -22.63 23.15
N GLY A 124 20.51 -21.35 22.80
CA GLY A 124 21.28 -20.93 21.63
C GLY A 124 20.58 -21.18 20.29
N VAL A 125 19.26 -20.95 20.24
CA VAL A 125 18.54 -20.80 18.96
C VAL A 125 19.11 -19.64 18.14
N ASP A 126 19.04 -19.74 16.82
CA ASP A 126 19.35 -18.61 15.94
C ASP A 126 18.22 -17.57 16.00
N VAL A 127 18.53 -16.42 16.61
CA VAL A 127 17.64 -15.26 16.75
C VAL A 127 17.31 -14.62 15.39
N ASN A 128 18.16 -14.87 14.39
CA ASN A 128 18.11 -14.28 13.05
C ASN A 128 17.84 -15.34 11.97
N ALA A 129 17.29 -16.50 12.35
CA ALA A 129 16.77 -17.46 11.39
C ALA A 129 15.74 -16.78 10.47
N CYS A 130 15.84 -17.02 9.17
CA CYS A 130 14.86 -16.59 8.17
C CYS A 130 13.89 -17.71 7.80
N ASP A 131 12.63 -17.36 7.54
CA ASP A 131 11.66 -18.24 6.89
C ASP A 131 11.71 -18.13 5.34
N SER A 132 10.72 -18.68 4.62
CA SER A 132 10.69 -18.62 3.15
C SER A 132 10.46 -17.21 2.56
N GLU A 133 9.86 -16.29 3.33
CA GLU A 133 9.61 -14.89 2.93
C GLU A 133 10.67 -13.95 3.56
N LEU A 134 11.80 -14.52 4.03
CA LEU A 134 12.90 -13.86 4.74
C LEU A 134 12.50 -13.14 6.04
N TRP A 135 11.31 -13.41 6.57
CA TRP A 135 10.92 -12.92 7.90
C TRP A 135 11.84 -13.52 8.96
N THR A 136 12.02 -12.78 10.05
CA THR A 136 12.75 -13.23 11.24
C THR A 136 11.83 -13.21 12.45
N PRO A 137 12.19 -13.84 13.59
CA PRO A 137 11.39 -13.76 14.81
C PRO A 137 11.13 -12.34 15.29
N LEU A 138 12.04 -11.40 14.97
CA LEU A 138 11.85 -9.98 15.26
C LEU A 138 10.78 -9.33 14.37
N HIS A 139 10.69 -9.69 13.08
CA HIS A 139 9.56 -9.26 12.24
C HIS A 139 8.24 -9.78 12.82
N ALA A 140 8.17 -11.06 13.19
CA ALA A 140 6.96 -11.64 13.79
C ALA A 140 6.53 -10.92 15.09
N ALA A 141 7.46 -10.75 16.04
CA ALA A 141 7.16 -10.08 17.32
C ALA A 141 6.80 -8.60 17.15
N ALA A 142 7.41 -7.90 16.18
CA ALA A 142 7.14 -6.49 15.89
C ALA A 142 5.77 -6.30 15.22
N THR A 143 5.43 -7.12 14.21
CA THR A 143 4.12 -7.10 13.54
C THR A 143 2.97 -7.41 14.50
N CYS A 144 3.19 -8.29 15.48
CA CYS A 144 2.18 -8.59 16.51
C CYS A 144 2.14 -7.58 17.67
N GLY A 145 3.04 -6.60 17.73
CA GLY A 145 3.11 -5.61 18.81
C GLY A 145 3.58 -6.17 20.16
N HIS A 146 4.26 -7.32 20.16
CA HIS A 146 4.69 -8.03 21.38
C HIS A 146 5.97 -7.42 21.95
N LEU A 147 5.88 -6.17 22.44
CA LEU A 147 7.00 -5.36 22.96
C LEU A 147 7.98 -6.16 23.82
N HIS A 148 7.50 -6.97 24.76
CA HIS A 148 8.37 -7.71 25.68
C HIS A 148 9.18 -8.82 24.98
N LEU A 149 8.69 -9.37 23.87
CA LEU A 149 9.46 -10.29 23.02
C LEU A 149 10.44 -9.54 22.13
N VAL A 150 10.05 -8.37 21.62
CA VAL A 150 10.94 -7.46 20.87
C VAL A 150 12.13 -7.02 21.74
N GLU A 151 11.88 -6.58 22.98
CA GLU A 151 12.92 -6.32 23.98
C GLU A 151 13.86 -7.53 24.15
N LEU A 152 13.28 -8.72 24.35
CA LEU A 152 14.04 -9.94 24.66
C LEU A 152 14.88 -10.39 23.46
N LEU A 153 14.34 -10.36 22.25
CA LEU A 153 15.04 -10.68 20.99
C LEU A 153 16.20 -9.71 20.71
N ILE A 154 15.97 -8.39 20.86
CA ILE A 154 16.99 -7.36 20.64
C ILE A 154 18.14 -7.52 21.64
N ASN A 155 17.83 -7.81 22.91
CA ASN A 155 18.84 -8.12 23.93
C ASN A 155 19.66 -9.39 23.64
N HIS A 156 19.17 -10.30 22.79
CA HIS A 156 19.91 -11.49 22.33
C HIS A 156 20.57 -11.31 20.95
N GLY A 157 20.56 -10.10 20.38
CA GLY A 157 21.25 -9.81 19.11
C GLY A 157 20.42 -10.04 17.85
N ALA A 158 19.10 -9.85 17.93
CA ALA A 158 18.26 -9.76 16.74
C ALA A 158 18.69 -8.59 15.82
N ASN A 159 18.73 -8.85 14.52
CA ASN A 159 19.17 -7.91 13.50
C ASN A 159 18.08 -6.89 13.17
N LEU A 160 18.29 -5.64 13.62
CA LEU A 160 17.41 -4.50 13.34
C LEU A 160 17.38 -4.09 11.86
N LEU A 161 18.36 -4.55 11.06
CA LEU A 161 18.49 -4.34 9.61
C LEU A 161 18.18 -5.62 8.81
N ALA A 162 17.45 -6.58 9.38
CA ALA A 162 16.92 -7.69 8.60
C ALA A 162 15.82 -7.15 7.65
N VAL A 163 15.86 -7.54 6.38
CA VAL A 163 14.89 -7.11 5.35
C VAL A 163 14.17 -8.33 4.81
N ASN A 164 12.84 -8.33 4.83
CA ASN A 164 12.02 -9.42 4.29
C ASN A 164 11.90 -9.34 2.75
N THR A 165 11.20 -10.29 2.10
CA THR A 165 10.99 -10.28 0.64
C THR A 165 10.26 -9.05 0.09
N ASP A 166 9.45 -8.38 0.91
CA ASP A 166 8.72 -7.17 0.51
C ASP A 166 9.57 -5.89 0.62
N GLY A 167 10.82 -6.01 1.09
CA GLY A 167 11.71 -4.87 1.35
C GLY A 167 11.48 -4.17 2.70
N ASN A 168 10.66 -4.74 3.59
CA ASN A 168 10.36 -4.20 4.92
C ASN A 168 11.38 -4.64 5.97
N MET A 169 11.65 -3.75 6.94
CA MET A 169 12.34 -4.06 8.20
C MET A 169 11.33 -4.24 9.35
N PRO A 170 11.70 -4.84 10.49
CA PRO A 170 10.77 -5.08 11.60
C PRO A 170 10.05 -3.83 12.11
N TYR A 171 10.69 -2.66 12.06
CA TYR A 171 10.07 -1.40 12.49
C TYR A 171 9.05 -0.85 11.46
N ASP A 172 9.12 -1.21 10.18
CA ASP A 172 8.14 -0.80 9.17
C ASP A 172 6.77 -1.50 9.41
N LEU A 173 6.78 -2.64 10.11
CA LEU A 173 5.61 -3.50 10.33
C LEU A 173 4.90 -3.25 11.68
N CYS A 174 5.43 -2.38 12.56
CA CYS A 174 4.82 -2.10 13.86
C CYS A 174 3.50 -1.31 13.72
N GLU A 175 2.37 -1.92 14.12
CA GLU A 175 1.08 -1.20 14.22
C GLU A 175 1.02 -0.26 15.44
N ASP A 176 1.81 -0.49 16.50
CA ASP A 176 1.75 0.24 17.76
C ASP A 176 2.91 1.23 17.98
N GLU A 177 2.62 2.44 18.49
CA GLU A 177 3.63 3.49 18.70
C GLU A 177 4.70 3.10 19.75
N VAL A 178 4.46 2.11 20.63
CA VAL A 178 5.36 1.80 21.76
C VAL A 178 6.46 0.84 21.33
N THR A 179 6.11 -0.26 20.65
CA THR A 179 7.08 -1.17 20.03
C THR A 179 7.88 -0.44 18.95
N LEU A 180 7.22 0.43 18.15
CA LEU A 180 7.90 1.28 17.18
C LEU A 180 8.93 2.22 17.84
N ASP A 181 8.54 2.99 18.87
CA ASP A 181 9.47 3.90 19.55
C ASP A 181 10.62 3.15 20.22
N TYR A 182 10.37 1.96 20.77
CA TYR A 182 11.41 1.08 21.31
C TYR A 182 12.41 0.64 20.24
N ILE A 183 11.94 0.08 19.11
CA ILE A 183 12.83 -0.39 18.03
C ILE A 183 13.60 0.80 17.43
N GLU A 184 12.94 1.92 17.09
CA GLU A 184 13.65 3.10 16.57
C GLU A 184 14.67 3.66 17.60
N THR A 185 14.48 3.45 18.90
CA THR A 185 15.46 3.83 19.95
C THR A 185 16.63 2.85 19.98
N ALA A 186 16.37 1.54 19.98
CA ALA A 186 17.42 0.51 19.89
C ALA A 186 18.28 0.67 18.62
N MET A 187 17.67 1.07 17.49
CA MET A 187 18.40 1.41 16.27
C MET A 187 19.30 2.63 16.46
N ALA A 188 18.82 3.69 17.10
CA ALA A 188 19.61 4.89 17.39
C ALA A 188 20.77 4.60 18.36
N ASP A 189 20.55 3.79 19.40
CA ASP A 189 21.57 3.39 20.39
C ASP A 189 22.65 2.48 19.77
N GLN A 190 22.29 1.63 18.80
CA GLN A 190 23.25 0.88 17.97
C GLN A 190 23.97 1.74 16.90
N GLY A 191 23.66 3.04 16.82
CA GLY A 191 24.25 3.94 15.83
C GLY A 191 23.85 3.60 14.39
N ILE A 192 22.62 3.11 14.19
CA ILE A 192 22.04 2.90 12.87
C ILE A 192 21.62 4.26 12.30
N THR A 193 22.14 4.58 11.12
CA THR A 193 21.83 5.78 10.34
C THR A 193 20.86 5.46 9.22
N GLN A 194 20.18 6.47 8.69
CA GLN A 194 19.33 6.32 7.51
C GLN A 194 20.09 5.70 6.32
N GLU A 195 21.36 6.05 6.15
CA GLU A 195 22.23 5.51 5.10
C GLU A 195 22.48 4.00 5.25
N LYS A 196 22.59 3.47 6.48
CA LYS A 196 22.70 2.02 6.72
C LYS A 196 21.38 1.28 6.44
N ILE A 197 20.24 1.95 6.62
CA ILE A 197 18.91 1.41 6.32
C ILE A 197 18.73 1.33 4.80
N GLU A 198 19.17 2.36 4.08
CA GLU A 198 19.19 2.39 2.61
C GLU A 198 20.18 1.37 2.04
N GLU A 199 21.40 1.28 2.58
CA GLU A 199 22.39 0.25 2.24
C GLU A 199 21.87 -1.17 2.48
N ALA A 200 21.14 -1.42 3.59
CA ALA A 200 20.55 -2.72 3.90
C ALA A 200 19.43 -3.11 2.91
N ARG A 201 18.54 -2.19 2.53
CA ARG A 201 17.51 -2.46 1.51
C ARG A 201 18.15 -2.68 0.12
N ALA A 202 19.13 -1.86 -0.26
CA ALA A 202 19.82 -1.94 -1.54
C ALA A 202 20.83 -3.10 -1.67
N ALA A 203 21.20 -3.78 -0.58
CA ALA A 203 22.18 -4.86 -0.58
C ALA A 203 21.88 -6.00 -1.57
N THR A 204 20.59 -6.31 -1.76
CA THR A 204 20.12 -7.33 -2.72
C THR A 204 20.36 -6.90 -4.17
N GLU A 205 19.98 -5.66 -4.52
CA GLU A 205 20.28 -5.05 -5.82
C GLU A 205 21.79 -4.96 -6.06
N HIS A 206 22.57 -4.46 -5.10
CA HIS A 206 24.01 -4.30 -5.25
C HIS A 206 24.72 -5.65 -5.47
N SER A 207 24.28 -6.72 -4.81
CA SER A 207 24.79 -8.08 -5.09
C SER A 207 24.48 -8.51 -6.54
N MET A 208 23.25 -8.29 -7.00
CA MET A 208 22.86 -8.59 -8.39
C MET A 208 23.64 -7.74 -9.41
N VAL A 209 23.85 -6.45 -9.15
CA VAL A 209 24.68 -5.55 -9.97
C VAL A 209 26.14 -6.04 -10.02
N GLU A 210 26.72 -6.50 -8.90
CA GLU A 210 28.08 -7.04 -8.89
C GLU A 210 28.18 -8.35 -9.70
N ASP A 211 27.17 -9.22 -9.60
CA ASP A 211 27.13 -10.48 -10.36
C ASP A 211 26.89 -10.26 -11.86
N ILE A 212 26.05 -9.29 -12.25
CA ILE A 212 25.95 -8.82 -13.64
C ILE A 212 27.31 -8.32 -14.14
N ARG A 213 28.05 -7.54 -13.33
CA ARG A 213 29.41 -7.07 -13.69
C ARG A 213 30.41 -8.22 -13.83
N LYS A 214 30.32 -9.29 -13.03
CA LYS A 214 31.13 -10.51 -13.18
C LYS A 214 30.79 -11.26 -14.47
N LEU A 215 29.50 -11.43 -14.78
CA LEU A 215 29.04 -12.08 -16.02
C LEU A 215 29.50 -11.31 -17.28
N LEU A 216 29.42 -9.97 -17.24
CA LEU A 216 29.95 -9.09 -18.29
C LEU A 216 31.47 -9.24 -18.48
N GLN A 217 32.24 -9.30 -17.39
CA GLN A 217 33.69 -9.54 -17.45
C GLN A 217 34.04 -10.94 -17.99
N ALA A 218 33.21 -11.95 -17.72
CA ALA A 218 33.35 -13.29 -18.27
C ALA A 218 32.91 -13.42 -19.74
N GLY A 219 32.26 -12.39 -20.31
CA GLY A 219 31.68 -12.44 -21.65
C GLY A 219 30.47 -13.37 -21.78
N ALA A 220 29.73 -13.58 -20.68
CA ALA A 220 28.52 -14.40 -20.68
C ALA A 220 27.35 -13.67 -21.38
N ASP A 221 26.39 -14.45 -21.89
CA ASP A 221 25.15 -13.91 -22.44
C ASP A 221 24.15 -13.59 -21.32
N LEU A 222 23.80 -12.31 -21.19
CA LEU A 222 22.82 -11.79 -20.22
C LEU A 222 21.39 -12.33 -20.46
N ASN A 223 21.14 -12.92 -21.63
CA ASN A 223 19.85 -13.49 -22.02
C ASN A 223 19.72 -14.98 -21.66
N THR A 224 20.71 -15.55 -20.94
CA THR A 224 20.61 -16.91 -20.44
C THR A 224 19.39 -17.05 -19.50
N PRO A 225 18.46 -17.98 -19.77
CA PRO A 225 17.35 -18.25 -18.86
C PRO A 225 17.88 -18.88 -17.56
N LEU A 226 17.45 -18.33 -16.43
CA LEU A 226 17.57 -18.92 -15.10
C LEU A 226 16.36 -19.85 -14.86
N ASP A 227 16.04 -20.11 -13.59
CA ASP A 227 14.85 -20.84 -13.18
C ASP A 227 13.57 -20.22 -13.76
N HIS A 228 12.58 -21.06 -14.05
CA HIS A 228 11.33 -20.71 -14.75
C HIS A 228 11.51 -20.04 -16.13
N SER A 229 12.73 -20.11 -16.69
CA SER A 229 13.21 -19.41 -17.89
C SER A 229 13.18 -17.88 -17.83
N ALA A 230 13.05 -17.31 -16.62
CA ALA A 230 13.22 -15.89 -16.39
C ALA A 230 14.67 -15.46 -16.73
N THR A 231 14.84 -14.30 -17.38
CA THR A 231 16.16 -13.68 -17.57
C THR A 231 16.50 -12.75 -16.40
N LEU A 232 17.75 -12.33 -16.27
CA LEU A 232 18.17 -11.32 -15.28
C LEU A 232 17.30 -10.05 -15.34
N LEU A 233 16.86 -9.65 -16.53
CA LEU A 233 15.99 -8.48 -16.69
C LEU A 233 14.57 -8.71 -16.14
N HIS A 234 14.04 -9.95 -16.12
CA HIS A 234 12.78 -10.27 -15.45
C HIS A 234 12.91 -10.16 -13.92
N ILE A 235 14.02 -10.65 -13.37
CA ILE A 235 14.28 -10.62 -11.92
C ILE A 235 14.44 -9.17 -11.43
N ALA A 236 15.22 -8.35 -12.16
CA ALA A 236 15.28 -6.90 -11.90
C ALA A 236 13.89 -6.24 -12.05
N SER A 237 13.05 -6.75 -12.96
CA SER A 237 11.71 -6.20 -13.22
C SER A 237 10.64 -6.53 -12.19
N ALA A 238 10.71 -7.67 -11.52
CA ALA A 238 9.83 -7.95 -10.38
C ALA A 238 10.20 -7.09 -9.17
N ASN A 239 11.49 -7.03 -8.83
CA ASN A 239 11.99 -6.40 -7.60
C ASN A 239 12.20 -4.88 -7.72
N GLY A 240 12.10 -4.29 -8.92
CA GLY A 240 12.24 -2.84 -9.12
C GLY A 240 13.69 -2.34 -9.19
N TYR A 241 14.65 -3.23 -9.36
CA TYR A 241 16.09 -2.93 -9.36
C TYR A 241 16.49 -2.08 -10.59
N LEU A 242 16.54 -0.76 -10.39
CA LEU A 242 16.81 0.24 -11.42
C LEU A 242 18.26 0.19 -11.92
N GLU A 243 19.26 0.15 -11.03
CA GLU A 243 20.68 0.08 -11.41
C GLU A 243 20.99 -1.23 -12.14
N ALA A 244 20.38 -2.34 -11.70
CA ALA A 244 20.52 -3.64 -12.36
C ALA A 244 19.90 -3.62 -13.76
N ALA A 245 18.70 -3.05 -13.91
CA ALA A 245 18.02 -2.97 -15.21
C ALA A 245 18.71 -2.02 -16.19
N GLU A 246 19.17 -0.84 -15.74
CA GLU A 246 19.93 0.11 -16.58
C GLU A 246 21.18 -0.57 -17.14
N LEU A 247 22.00 -1.21 -16.29
CA LEU A 247 23.21 -1.92 -16.70
C LEU A 247 22.92 -3.06 -17.70
N LEU A 248 21.84 -3.80 -17.51
CA LEU A 248 21.40 -4.85 -18.45
C LEU A 248 20.95 -4.26 -19.80
N LEU A 249 20.24 -3.12 -19.79
CA LEU A 249 19.73 -2.46 -20.99
C LEU A 249 20.83 -1.76 -21.80
N GLU A 250 21.82 -1.13 -21.15
CA GLU A 250 23.03 -0.60 -21.80
C GLU A 250 23.78 -1.71 -22.56
N HIS A 251 23.90 -2.88 -21.94
CA HIS A 251 24.52 -4.08 -22.53
C HIS A 251 23.59 -4.90 -23.43
N LYS A 252 22.40 -4.36 -23.78
CA LYS A 252 21.44 -4.92 -24.75
C LYS A 252 20.83 -6.27 -24.36
N ALA A 253 20.47 -6.43 -23.10
CA ALA A 253 19.56 -7.50 -22.67
C ALA A 253 18.22 -7.43 -23.44
N SER A 254 17.62 -8.59 -23.70
CA SER A 254 16.40 -8.71 -24.51
C SER A 254 15.16 -8.35 -23.71
N MET A 255 14.60 -7.18 -23.99
CA MET A 255 13.29 -6.73 -23.48
C MET A 255 12.11 -7.58 -23.99
N SER A 256 12.33 -8.43 -25.00
CA SER A 256 11.31 -9.34 -25.57
C SER A 256 11.64 -10.82 -25.34
N ALA A 257 12.57 -11.11 -24.40
CA ALA A 257 12.67 -12.44 -23.82
C ALA A 257 11.35 -12.79 -23.12
N LYS A 258 10.98 -14.07 -23.16
CA LYS A 258 9.76 -14.58 -22.51
C LYS A 258 10.11 -15.71 -21.55
N ASP A 259 9.47 -15.68 -20.39
CA ASP A 259 9.53 -16.76 -19.40
C ASP A 259 8.53 -17.90 -19.72
N ASN A 260 8.36 -18.83 -18.77
CA ASN A 260 7.46 -19.98 -18.90
C ASN A 260 5.98 -19.60 -19.13
N ASP A 261 5.52 -18.48 -18.56
CA ASP A 261 4.14 -17.98 -18.70
C ASP A 261 3.99 -17.01 -19.88
N GLY A 262 5.09 -16.82 -20.64
CA GLY A 262 5.16 -15.96 -21.80
C GLY A 262 5.20 -14.46 -21.46
N TRP A 263 5.41 -14.11 -20.19
CA TRP A 263 5.56 -12.74 -19.75
C TRP A 263 6.87 -12.17 -20.31
N GLU A 264 6.87 -10.88 -20.62
CA GLU A 264 8.08 -10.11 -20.90
C GLU A 264 8.47 -9.34 -19.61
N PRO A 265 9.69 -8.80 -19.47
CA PRO A 265 10.08 -8.03 -18.28
C PRO A 265 9.10 -6.89 -17.93
N LEU A 266 8.46 -6.29 -18.94
CA LEU A 266 7.43 -5.27 -18.75
C LEU A 266 6.15 -5.80 -18.10
N HIS A 267 5.78 -7.09 -18.29
CA HIS A 267 4.67 -7.71 -17.54
C HIS A 267 5.03 -7.88 -16.06
N ALA A 268 6.27 -8.29 -15.76
CA ALA A 268 6.74 -8.40 -14.37
C ALA A 268 6.74 -7.02 -13.67
N ALA A 269 7.33 -6.00 -14.29
CA ALA A 269 7.32 -4.64 -13.75
C ALA A 269 5.90 -4.06 -13.58
N ALA A 270 4.98 -4.40 -14.48
CA ALA A 270 3.58 -4.01 -14.37
C ALA A 270 2.79 -4.77 -13.30
N CYS A 271 3.13 -6.04 -13.04
CA CYS A 271 2.50 -6.88 -12.02
C CYS A 271 2.91 -6.46 -10.60
N TRP A 272 4.18 -6.14 -10.39
CA TRP A 272 4.80 -5.88 -9.08
C TRP A 272 4.93 -4.39 -8.75
N GLY A 273 4.10 -3.51 -9.30
CA GLY A 273 4.04 -2.11 -8.86
C GLY A 273 5.12 -1.16 -9.42
N GLN A 274 6.06 -1.63 -10.25
CA GLN A 274 7.35 -0.96 -10.49
C GLN A 274 7.30 0.20 -11.50
N ILE A 275 6.65 1.31 -11.14
CA ILE A 275 6.40 2.50 -11.99
C ILE A 275 7.67 3.00 -12.69
N HIS A 276 8.75 3.27 -11.94
CA HIS A 276 10.00 3.81 -12.49
C HIS A 276 10.62 2.88 -13.55
N LEU A 277 10.52 1.57 -13.34
CA LEU A 277 11.05 0.58 -14.26
C LEU A 277 10.17 0.38 -15.50
N VAL A 278 8.85 0.48 -15.35
CA VAL A 278 7.91 0.58 -16.48
C VAL A 278 8.28 1.78 -17.38
N GLU A 279 8.66 2.92 -16.80
CA GLU A 279 9.13 4.07 -17.58
C GLU A 279 10.46 3.79 -18.29
N LEU A 280 11.44 3.20 -17.60
CA LEU A 280 12.74 2.83 -18.18
C LEU A 280 12.61 1.84 -19.34
N LEU A 281 11.89 0.74 -19.13
CA LEU A 281 11.67 -0.31 -20.15
C LEU A 281 10.95 0.25 -21.39
N VAL A 282 9.96 1.12 -21.20
CA VAL A 282 9.24 1.77 -22.31
C VAL A 282 10.09 2.82 -23.02
N ALA A 283 10.98 3.53 -22.30
CA ALA A 283 11.95 4.44 -22.90
C ALA A 283 12.98 3.72 -23.77
N HIS A 284 13.42 2.52 -23.37
CA HIS A 284 14.27 1.65 -24.18
C HIS A 284 13.53 0.91 -25.32
N GLY A 285 12.20 0.83 -25.24
CA GLY A 285 11.33 0.40 -26.36
C GLY A 285 10.63 -0.95 -26.19
N ALA A 286 10.36 -1.39 -24.96
CA ALA A 286 9.55 -2.59 -24.68
C ALA A 286 8.10 -2.48 -25.23
N ASP A 287 7.47 -3.60 -25.58
CA ASP A 287 6.14 -3.60 -26.21
C ASP A 287 4.99 -3.52 -25.19
N LEU A 288 4.35 -2.35 -25.14
CA LEU A 288 3.11 -2.06 -24.40
C LEU A 288 1.87 -2.90 -24.83
N ASN A 289 2.03 -3.79 -25.80
CA ASN A 289 1.03 -4.73 -26.31
C ASN A 289 1.57 -6.18 -26.38
N GLY A 290 2.74 -6.46 -25.81
CA GLY A 290 3.26 -7.82 -25.64
C GLY A 290 2.23 -8.70 -24.93
N LYS A 291 2.15 -9.98 -25.31
CA LYS A 291 1.09 -10.91 -24.86
C LYS A 291 1.67 -12.14 -24.16
N SER A 292 1.10 -12.47 -23.01
CA SER A 292 1.40 -13.71 -22.26
C SER A 292 0.84 -14.96 -22.96
N VAL A 293 1.12 -16.15 -22.42
CA VAL A 293 0.47 -17.40 -22.86
C VAL A 293 -1.06 -17.35 -22.69
N LEU A 294 -1.56 -16.50 -21.78
CA LEU A 294 -2.99 -16.28 -21.52
C LEU A 294 -3.62 -15.17 -22.39
N ASP A 295 -2.85 -14.63 -23.35
CA ASP A 295 -3.22 -13.51 -24.25
C ASP A 295 -3.31 -12.12 -23.55
N GLU A 296 -2.88 -12.03 -22.30
CA GLU A 296 -2.90 -10.83 -21.45
C GLU A 296 -1.74 -9.88 -21.74
N THR A 297 -1.99 -8.57 -21.71
CA THR A 297 -0.96 -7.52 -21.85
C THR A 297 -0.50 -7.00 -20.48
N PRO A 298 0.62 -6.25 -20.39
CA PRO A 298 1.08 -5.69 -19.10
C PRO A 298 0.00 -4.85 -18.40
N LEU A 299 -0.90 -4.22 -19.16
CA LEU A 299 -2.02 -3.44 -18.64
C LEU A 299 -3.15 -4.31 -18.05
N ASP A 300 -3.30 -5.56 -18.51
CA ASP A 300 -4.30 -6.50 -18.01
C ASP A 300 -3.82 -7.23 -16.74
N VAL A 301 -2.50 -7.41 -16.60
CA VAL A 301 -1.85 -8.06 -15.45
C VAL A 301 -1.69 -7.09 -14.26
N CYS A 302 -1.47 -5.79 -14.51
CA CYS A 302 -1.20 -4.84 -13.44
C CYS A 302 -2.32 -4.75 -12.38
N GLY A 303 -1.95 -4.79 -11.09
CA GLY A 303 -2.87 -4.65 -9.96
C GLY A 303 -3.18 -3.20 -9.62
N ASP A 304 -2.15 -2.35 -9.58
CA ASP A 304 -2.22 -1.00 -9.03
C ASP A 304 -2.83 0.04 -10.00
N GLU A 305 -3.61 0.97 -9.46
CA GLU A 305 -4.18 2.06 -10.28
C GLU A 305 -3.12 3.04 -10.79
N GLU A 306 -2.05 3.29 -10.04
CA GLU A 306 -0.99 4.22 -10.44
C GLU A 306 -0.17 3.68 -11.62
N VAL A 307 0.25 2.41 -11.55
CA VAL A 307 0.93 1.71 -12.64
C VAL A 307 0.03 1.60 -13.86
N ARG A 308 -1.26 1.28 -13.68
CA ARG A 308 -2.27 1.23 -14.75
C ARG A 308 -2.44 2.59 -15.43
N ALA A 309 -2.50 3.66 -14.65
CA ALA A 309 -2.58 5.04 -15.15
C ALA A 309 -1.30 5.42 -15.92
N LYS A 310 -0.11 5.04 -15.43
CA LYS A 310 1.16 5.28 -16.12
C LYS A 310 1.27 4.50 -17.42
N LEU A 311 0.94 3.20 -17.43
CA LEU A 311 0.90 2.37 -18.64
C LEU A 311 -0.08 2.94 -19.67
N LEU A 312 -1.26 3.41 -19.24
CA LEU A 312 -2.19 4.12 -20.12
C LEU A 312 -1.60 5.43 -20.67
N GLU A 313 -0.95 6.24 -19.84
CA GLU A 313 -0.32 7.50 -20.26
C GLU A 313 0.79 7.25 -21.31
N LEU A 314 1.69 6.31 -21.04
CA LEU A 314 2.75 5.86 -21.94
C LEU A 314 2.18 5.28 -23.24
N LYS A 315 1.11 4.48 -23.17
CA LYS A 315 0.41 3.94 -24.34
C LYS A 315 -0.20 5.03 -25.19
N HIS A 316 -0.86 6.04 -24.60
CA HIS A 316 -1.37 7.20 -25.34
C HIS A 316 -0.26 8.04 -25.98
N LYS A 317 0.88 8.23 -25.29
CA LYS A 317 2.09 8.89 -25.85
C LYS A 317 2.63 8.12 -27.05
N HIS A 318 2.84 6.82 -26.92
CA HIS A 318 3.33 5.93 -28.00
C HIS A 318 2.37 5.95 -29.20
N ASP A 319 1.06 5.80 -28.96
CA ASP A 319 0.02 5.88 -29.99
C ASP A 319 0.03 7.23 -30.73
N ALA A 320 0.20 8.33 -30.00
CA ALA A 320 0.27 9.67 -30.60
C ALA A 320 1.53 9.84 -31.48
N ILE A 321 2.68 9.34 -31.02
CA ILE A 321 3.93 9.33 -31.78
C ILE A 321 3.76 8.51 -33.07
N MET A 322 3.25 7.28 -32.99
CA MET A 322 3.03 6.43 -34.16
C MET A 322 2.01 7.05 -35.15
N LYS A 323 0.90 7.59 -34.65
CA LYS A 323 -0.09 8.32 -35.47
C LYS A 323 0.50 9.60 -36.09
N SER A 324 1.53 10.21 -35.51
CA SER A 324 2.28 11.31 -36.12
C SER A 324 3.24 10.81 -37.20
N HIS A 325 3.94 9.70 -36.96
CA HIS A 325 4.90 9.12 -37.88
C HIS A 325 4.21 8.64 -39.17
N ASP A 326 3.03 8.03 -39.08
CA ASP A 326 2.27 7.62 -40.28
C ASP A 326 1.62 8.80 -41.02
N LYS A 327 1.27 9.89 -40.33
CA LYS A 327 0.94 11.16 -40.99
C LYS A 327 2.15 11.69 -41.77
N HIS A 328 3.36 11.63 -41.22
CA HIS A 328 4.58 12.06 -41.90
C HIS A 328 4.96 11.15 -43.07
N LYS A 329 4.94 9.82 -42.90
CA LYS A 329 5.12 8.85 -44.00
C LYS A 329 4.12 9.08 -45.13
N SER A 330 2.83 9.20 -44.82
CA SER A 330 1.80 9.44 -45.84
C SER A 330 1.91 10.83 -46.51
N LEU A 331 2.46 11.85 -45.83
CA LEU A 331 2.78 13.14 -46.45
C LEU A 331 3.99 13.03 -47.40
N LEU A 332 5.05 12.33 -47.01
CA LEU A 332 6.21 12.06 -47.86
C LEU A 332 5.84 11.18 -49.08
N GLN A 333 4.99 10.16 -48.88
CA GLN A 333 4.47 9.30 -49.93
C GLN A 333 3.51 10.04 -50.88
N ARG A 334 2.76 11.05 -50.38
CA ARG A 334 1.99 11.99 -51.23
C ARG A 334 2.88 12.96 -52.01
N ARG A 335 4.03 13.39 -51.44
CA ARG A 335 5.01 14.25 -52.13
C ARG A 335 5.82 13.52 -53.21
N THR A 336 6.06 12.22 -53.07
CA THR A 336 6.73 11.40 -54.10
C THR A 336 5.78 10.96 -55.20
N SER A 337 4.54 10.58 -54.87
CA SER A 337 3.53 10.21 -55.88
C SER A 337 3.01 11.39 -56.72
N SER A 338 3.01 12.62 -56.19
CA SER A 338 2.59 13.81 -56.95
C SER A 338 3.57 14.18 -58.09
N ALA A 339 4.84 13.77 -58.01
CA ALA A 339 5.83 14.02 -59.06
C ALA A 339 5.60 13.20 -60.34
N GLY A 340 4.83 12.10 -60.28
CA GLY A 340 4.64 11.18 -61.41
C GLY A 340 3.51 11.57 -62.39
N SER A 341 2.55 12.39 -61.98
CA SER A 341 1.30 12.58 -62.75
C SER A 341 1.31 13.81 -63.67
N ARG A 342 1.89 13.65 -64.87
CA ARG A 342 1.75 14.63 -65.99
C ARG A 342 0.31 14.66 -66.54
N GLY A 343 -0.61 15.29 -65.83
CA GLY A 343 -2.02 15.40 -66.21
C GLY A 343 -2.70 16.70 -65.78
N LYS A 344 -2.55 17.77 -66.56
CA LYS A 344 -3.28 19.05 -66.35
C LYS A 344 -4.77 18.92 -66.70
N VAL A 345 -5.55 18.27 -65.84
CA VAL A 345 -7.01 18.27 -65.94
C VAL A 345 -7.57 19.51 -65.22
N VAL A 346 -7.61 20.63 -65.94
CA VAL A 346 -8.26 21.86 -65.46
C VAL A 346 -9.77 21.65 -65.45
N ARG A 347 -10.30 21.16 -64.33
CA ARG A 347 -11.74 21.20 -64.06
C ARG A 347 -12.16 22.68 -64.00
N ARG A 348 -13.06 23.10 -64.88
CA ARG A 348 -13.59 24.47 -64.90
C ARG A 348 -14.55 24.66 -63.71
N VAL A 349 -13.97 25.01 -62.57
CA VAL A 349 -14.69 25.44 -61.35
C VAL A 349 -15.76 26.47 -61.73
N SER A 350 -16.99 26.25 -61.29
CA SER A 350 -18.12 27.11 -61.62
C SER A 350 -17.89 28.54 -61.14
N VAL A 351 -18.59 29.52 -61.74
CA VAL A 351 -18.40 30.94 -61.38
C VAL A 351 -18.77 31.15 -59.90
N THR A 352 -19.84 30.53 -59.42
CA THR A 352 -20.28 30.54 -58.02
C THR A 352 -19.28 29.90 -57.07
N GLU A 353 -18.72 28.73 -57.39
CA GLU A 353 -17.63 28.14 -56.59
C GLU A 353 -16.40 29.06 -56.53
N ARG A 354 -16.03 29.69 -57.65
CA ARG A 354 -14.86 30.60 -57.69
C ARG A 354 -15.06 31.82 -56.81
N THR A 355 -16.24 32.44 -56.83
CA THR A 355 -16.57 33.57 -55.94
C THR A 355 -16.59 33.13 -54.47
N ASN A 356 -17.06 31.91 -54.17
CA ASN A 356 -17.00 31.36 -52.81
C ASN A 356 -15.57 31.01 -52.36
N LEU A 357 -14.68 30.64 -53.29
CA LEU A 357 -13.27 30.34 -53.00
C LEU A 357 -12.51 31.62 -52.67
N TYR A 358 -12.65 32.68 -53.50
CA TYR A 358 -12.12 34.01 -53.18
C TYR A 358 -12.68 34.57 -51.87
N ARG A 359 -13.99 34.40 -51.60
CA ARG A 359 -14.56 34.82 -50.30
C ARG A 359 -13.87 34.11 -49.13
N LYS A 360 -13.58 32.81 -49.25
CA LYS A 360 -12.89 32.01 -48.22
C LYS A 360 -11.39 32.26 -48.13
N GLU A 361 -10.77 32.80 -49.17
CA GLU A 361 -9.39 33.28 -49.11
C GLU A 361 -9.34 34.62 -48.36
N HIS A 362 -10.16 35.60 -48.75
CA HIS A 362 -10.26 36.89 -48.04
C HIS A 362 -10.72 36.77 -46.59
N GLU A 363 -11.63 35.83 -46.28
CA GLU A 363 -12.05 35.50 -44.91
C GLU A 363 -10.88 34.99 -44.06
N LYS A 364 -9.95 34.21 -44.64
CA LYS A 364 -8.74 33.74 -43.95
C LYS A 364 -7.65 34.81 -43.87
N GLU A 365 -7.46 35.59 -44.94
CA GLU A 365 -6.55 36.73 -44.94
C GLU A 365 -6.95 37.73 -43.85
N ALA A 366 -8.25 38.05 -43.73
CA ALA A 366 -8.77 38.92 -42.68
C ALA A 366 -8.52 38.37 -41.26
N ILE A 367 -8.68 37.06 -41.03
CA ILE A 367 -8.34 36.43 -39.74
C ILE A 367 -6.84 36.55 -39.44
N VAL A 368 -5.97 36.37 -40.44
CA VAL A 368 -4.51 36.54 -40.27
C VAL A 368 -4.16 38.01 -39.98
N TRP A 369 -4.74 38.97 -40.69
CA TRP A 369 -4.53 40.39 -40.40
C TRP A 369 -5.02 40.77 -39.00
N GLN A 370 -6.19 40.29 -38.56
CA GLN A 370 -6.66 40.48 -37.19
C GLN A 370 -5.75 39.85 -36.14
N GLN A 371 -5.10 38.71 -36.44
CA GLN A 371 -4.12 38.08 -35.55
C GLN A 371 -2.75 38.75 -35.58
N VAL A 372 -2.43 39.53 -36.61
CA VAL A 372 -1.26 40.42 -36.64
C VAL A 372 -1.57 41.68 -35.83
N GLU A 373 -2.67 42.39 -36.13
CA GLU A 373 -3.10 43.58 -35.38
C GLU A 373 -3.24 43.28 -33.87
N HIS A 374 -3.81 42.13 -33.47
CA HIS A 374 -3.93 41.78 -32.05
C HIS A 374 -2.56 41.62 -31.37
N ARG A 375 -1.57 41.03 -32.06
CA ARG A 375 -0.21 40.84 -31.52
C ARG A 375 0.62 42.13 -31.54
N GLU A 376 0.34 43.03 -32.46
CA GLU A 376 0.96 44.37 -32.51
C GLU A 376 0.39 45.24 -31.38
N ASN A 377 -0.94 45.25 -31.16
CA ASN A 377 -1.56 45.95 -30.03
C ASN A 377 -1.14 45.37 -28.66
N GLU A 378 -1.03 44.04 -28.51
CA GLU A 378 -0.52 43.43 -27.26
C GLU A 378 0.95 43.79 -27.01
N ALA A 379 1.78 43.90 -28.06
CA ALA A 379 3.18 44.32 -27.92
C ALA A 379 3.33 45.80 -27.54
N GLU A 380 2.54 46.69 -28.15
CA GLU A 380 2.55 48.12 -27.82
C GLU A 380 2.12 48.36 -26.35
N LEU A 381 1.09 47.65 -25.87
CA LEU A 381 0.65 47.73 -24.47
C LEU A 381 1.69 47.17 -23.48
N GLU A 382 2.33 46.05 -23.80
CA GLU A 382 3.40 45.52 -22.95
C GLU A 382 4.60 46.48 -22.83
N ASP A 383 4.90 47.29 -23.85
CA ASP A 383 6.03 48.21 -23.81
C ASP A 383 5.69 49.55 -23.11
N GLU A 384 4.44 50.03 -23.16
CA GLU A 384 3.99 51.17 -22.34
C GLU A 384 4.02 50.85 -20.82
N ASP A 385 3.59 49.65 -20.41
CA ASP A 385 3.64 49.22 -19.00
C ASP A 385 5.10 49.14 -18.50
N LYS A 386 6.01 48.54 -19.28
CA LYS A 386 7.46 48.46 -18.95
C LYS A 386 8.10 49.84 -18.80
N GLN A 387 7.72 50.80 -19.65
CA GLN A 387 8.26 52.16 -19.57
C GLN A 387 7.70 52.94 -18.39
N THR A 388 6.44 52.70 -18.00
CA THR A 388 5.81 53.31 -16.82
C THR A 388 6.47 52.85 -15.51
N ASP A 389 6.74 51.55 -15.36
CA ASP A 389 7.47 51.02 -14.20
C ASP A 389 8.92 51.53 -14.12
N ALA A 390 9.57 51.73 -15.28
CA ALA A 390 10.95 52.24 -15.35
C ALA A 390 11.09 53.72 -14.93
N GLU A 391 10.07 54.55 -15.17
CA GLU A 391 10.05 55.95 -14.70
C GLU A 391 9.71 56.04 -13.20
N LEU A 392 8.81 55.19 -12.70
CA LEU A 392 8.44 55.14 -11.28
C LEU A 392 9.62 54.80 -10.34
N GLN A 393 10.61 54.03 -10.82
CA GLN A 393 11.78 53.65 -10.01
C GLN A 393 12.90 54.71 -9.96
N GLN A 394 12.85 55.77 -10.78
CA GLN A 394 13.94 56.77 -10.88
C GLN A 394 13.75 58.04 -10.04
N HIS A 395 12.57 58.26 -9.45
CA HIS A 395 12.24 59.49 -8.72
C HIS A 395 11.90 59.28 -7.22
N LEU A 396 12.87 58.77 -6.46
CA LEU A 396 12.87 58.82 -4.98
C LEU A 396 14.21 59.29 -4.41
N PRO A 397 14.28 60.58 -4.03
CA PRO A 397 14.56 60.95 -2.64
C PRO A 397 13.50 61.94 -2.11
N GLY A 398 13.37 62.21 -0.81
CA GLY A 398 14.10 61.65 0.34
C GLY A 398 14.00 62.57 1.57
N ALA A 399 13.12 62.19 2.51
CA ALA A 399 12.97 62.72 3.87
C ALA A 399 12.36 64.14 4.10
N GLU A 400 11.88 64.29 5.34
CA GLU A 400 11.60 65.49 6.15
C GLU A 400 10.26 66.29 6.02
N ALA A 401 9.54 66.25 7.17
CA ALA A 401 8.99 67.39 7.93
C ALA A 401 7.64 68.06 7.59
N GLU A 402 6.82 68.16 8.66
CA GLU A 402 6.02 69.31 9.11
C GLU A 402 4.95 69.98 8.22
N GLY A 403 3.73 70.10 8.79
CA GLY A 403 3.18 71.45 9.02
C GLY A 403 2.06 72.00 8.14
N ALA A 404 0.81 71.74 8.55
CA ALA A 404 -0.37 72.64 8.44
C ALA A 404 -0.92 73.13 7.07
N GLY A 405 -2.25 73.32 7.02
CA GLY A 405 -2.96 74.13 6.01
C GLY A 405 -3.13 75.60 6.45
N PRO A 406 -4.19 76.36 6.04
CA PRO A 406 -5.42 75.90 5.37
C PRO A 406 -6.05 76.82 4.28
N GLY A 407 -7.00 76.27 3.49
CA GLY A 407 -8.16 77.00 2.95
C GLY A 407 -7.97 77.87 1.68
N ALA A 408 -9.03 78.32 0.99
CA ALA A 408 -10.48 78.03 1.11
C ALA A 408 -11.30 78.54 -0.13
N LEU A 409 -12.64 78.36 -0.08
CA LEU A 409 -13.74 79.00 -0.86
C LEU A 409 -14.28 78.22 -2.10
N VAL A 410 -15.53 77.69 -2.03
CA VAL A 410 -16.81 78.19 -2.65
C VAL A 410 -16.92 77.87 -4.17
N GLY A 411 -18.01 77.34 -4.76
CA GLY A 411 -19.38 76.91 -4.35
C GLY A 411 -20.16 76.47 -5.63
N ASP A 412 -21.48 76.19 -5.70
CA ASP A 412 -22.60 76.03 -4.74
C ASP A 412 -23.83 75.36 -5.46
N LYS A 413 -24.78 74.79 -4.70
CA LYS A 413 -26.21 74.46 -5.00
C LYS A 413 -26.71 73.80 -6.33
N HIS A 414 -27.19 72.56 -6.16
CA HIS A 414 -28.60 72.09 -6.37
C HIS A 414 -29.22 71.71 -7.75
N GLN A 415 -30.24 70.82 -7.59
CA GLN A 415 -31.46 70.57 -8.39
C GLN A 415 -31.49 69.49 -9.51
N ASN A 416 -32.25 68.42 -9.19
CA ASN A 416 -32.95 67.49 -10.08
C ASN A 416 -34.38 68.06 -10.31
N PRO A 417 -35.07 67.87 -11.46
CA PRO A 417 -35.75 66.60 -11.83
C PRO A 417 -35.68 66.29 -13.35
N GLY A 418 -36.25 65.23 -13.93
CA GLY A 418 -36.97 64.05 -13.41
C GLY A 418 -38.34 63.78 -14.08
N LEU A 419 -38.62 62.49 -14.41
CA LEU A 419 -39.96 61.91 -14.72
C LEU A 419 -40.60 62.29 -16.11
N THR A 420 -41.50 61.55 -16.80
CA THR A 420 -42.10 60.18 -16.65
C THR A 420 -42.90 59.72 -17.90
N GLN A 421 -43.02 58.38 -18.11
CA GLN A 421 -44.17 57.65 -18.75
C GLN A 421 -44.43 57.91 -20.26
N ARG A 422 -45.12 57.07 -21.08
CA ARG A 422 -45.86 55.77 -20.99
C ARG A 422 -45.83 55.12 -22.42
N ASN A 423 -46.40 53.97 -22.85
CA ASN A 423 -47.31 52.89 -22.38
C ASN A 423 -46.82 51.55 -23.06
N GLY A 424 -47.49 50.42 -23.41
CA GLY A 424 -48.87 49.87 -23.40
C GLY A 424 -49.70 50.12 -24.69
N THR A 425 -50.30 49.17 -25.43
CA THR A 425 -50.45 47.68 -25.38
C THR A 425 -51.09 47.24 -26.75
N ALA A 426 -51.21 46.00 -27.27
CA ALA A 426 -50.91 44.61 -26.86
C ALA A 426 -50.16 43.85 -28.00
N GLY A 427 -50.49 42.68 -28.63
CA GLY A 427 -51.58 41.67 -28.61
C GLY A 427 -52.00 41.27 -30.06
N SER A 428 -52.32 40.02 -30.46
CA SER A 428 -52.39 38.70 -29.79
C SER A 428 -52.23 37.51 -30.77
N SER A 429 -51.38 36.52 -30.44
CA SER A 429 -51.70 35.06 -30.46
C SER A 429 -50.49 34.26 -29.92
N ALA A 430 -50.72 33.01 -29.51
CA ALA A 430 -49.84 32.22 -28.61
C ALA A 430 -49.35 30.90 -29.30
N PRO A 431 -48.47 30.06 -28.70
CA PRO A 431 -47.92 30.11 -27.32
C PRO A 431 -46.40 29.84 -27.14
N GLY A 432 -45.87 30.19 -25.95
CA GLY A 432 -44.74 29.49 -25.30
C GLY A 432 -43.30 30.04 -25.45
N PRO A 433 -42.98 31.19 -24.82
CA PRO A 433 -41.66 31.34 -24.14
C PRO A 433 -41.71 32.27 -22.89
N PRO A 434 -40.62 32.53 -22.13
CA PRO A 434 -39.37 31.78 -21.85
C PRO A 434 -39.16 31.55 -20.32
N LYS A 435 -37.96 31.15 -19.85
CA LYS A 435 -37.24 31.83 -18.72
C LYS A 435 -35.78 31.37 -18.45
N HIS A 436 -34.87 32.34 -18.36
CA HIS A 436 -33.54 32.25 -17.71
C HIS A 436 -33.65 32.51 -16.18
N LEU A 437 -32.56 32.35 -15.41
CA LEU A 437 -31.83 33.50 -14.81
C LEU A 437 -30.56 33.11 -13.99
N TYR A 438 -29.40 33.66 -14.40
CA TYR A 438 -28.26 34.20 -13.61
C TYR A 438 -27.40 33.28 -12.67
N SER A 439 -26.14 33.61 -12.30
CA SER A 439 -25.04 34.45 -12.89
C SER A 439 -23.75 34.42 -12.02
N LYS A 440 -22.64 34.99 -12.54
CA LYS A 440 -21.28 35.21 -11.96
C LYS A 440 -20.38 33.96 -11.93
N ARG A 441 -19.12 33.95 -12.43
CA ARG A 441 -17.90 34.79 -12.16
C ARG A 441 -17.37 34.60 -10.73
N LEU A 442 -16.06 34.43 -10.48
CA LEU A 442 -14.87 34.91 -11.23
C LEU A 442 -13.68 33.91 -11.20
N ASP A 443 -12.62 34.24 -11.94
CA ASP A 443 -11.46 33.41 -12.28
C ASP A 443 -10.31 33.45 -11.26
N ARG A 444 -9.47 32.40 -11.25
CA ARG A 444 -7.99 32.55 -11.35
C ARG A 444 -7.29 31.22 -11.65
N SER A 445 -6.69 31.13 -12.84
CA SER A 445 -5.64 30.16 -13.16
C SER A 445 -4.27 30.76 -12.80
N ILE A 446 -3.33 29.92 -12.33
CA ILE A 446 -1.91 30.28 -12.21
C ILE A 446 -1.13 29.26 -13.03
N SER A 447 -0.42 29.75 -14.04
CA SER A 447 0.38 28.93 -14.96
C SER A 447 1.84 28.93 -14.52
N TYR A 448 2.43 27.74 -14.34
CA TYR A 448 3.88 27.64 -14.17
C TYR A 448 4.58 27.81 -15.53
N GLN A 449 5.52 28.75 -15.61
CA GLN A 449 6.45 28.87 -16.74
C GLN A 449 7.77 28.15 -16.40
N LEU A 450 8.31 27.45 -17.39
CA LEU A 450 9.64 26.83 -17.32
C LEU A 450 10.69 27.87 -17.73
N ALA A 451 11.68 28.12 -16.86
CA ALA A 451 12.87 28.88 -17.21
C ALA A 451 14.00 27.92 -17.63
N THR A 452 14.83 28.36 -18.59
CA THR A 452 15.92 27.56 -19.16
C THR A 452 17.23 27.67 -18.36
N GLN A 453 18.10 26.68 -18.51
CA GLN A 453 19.45 26.69 -17.95
C GLN A 453 20.32 27.77 -18.62
N GLU A 454 20.96 28.63 -17.81
CA GLU A 454 22.39 29.03 -17.95
C GLU A 454 22.79 30.04 -16.86
N GLU A 455 23.03 29.57 -15.63
CA GLU A 455 23.96 30.24 -14.69
C GLU A 455 24.41 29.25 -13.60
N LEU A 456 25.70 28.85 -13.63
CA LEU A 456 26.28 27.85 -12.72
C LEU A 456 27.72 28.25 -12.31
N SER A 457 27.86 29.04 -11.25
CA SER A 457 29.09 29.12 -10.47
C SER A 457 28.86 29.77 -9.10
N ALA A 458 29.44 29.19 -8.04
CA ALA A 458 29.53 29.73 -6.68
C ALA A 458 28.20 29.97 -5.91
N ASP A 459 27.66 28.90 -5.30
CA ASP A 459 27.43 28.86 -3.83
C ASP A 459 26.89 27.49 -3.33
N LEU A 460 27.54 26.39 -3.73
CA LEU A 460 27.23 25.04 -3.22
C LEU A 460 28.39 24.47 -2.39
N CYS A 461 28.56 25.01 -1.18
CA CYS A 461 29.37 24.38 -0.14
C CYS A 461 28.79 24.67 1.26
N LYS A 462 27.62 24.09 1.56
CA LYS A 462 27.10 23.92 2.91
C LYS A 462 26.88 22.43 3.15
N GLU A 463 27.25 21.96 4.33
CA GLU A 463 27.39 20.54 4.63
C GLU A 463 26.03 19.82 4.56
N LYS A 464 25.98 18.69 3.84
CA LYS A 464 24.97 17.65 4.09
C LYS A 464 25.34 16.97 5.41
N SER A 465 24.95 17.56 6.54
CA SER A 465 25.07 16.89 7.83
C SER A 465 24.17 15.66 7.84
N HIS A 466 24.78 14.47 8.01
CA HIS A 466 24.05 13.20 8.12
C HIS A 466 23.05 13.32 9.28
N HIS A 467 21.76 13.34 8.97
CA HIS A 467 20.72 13.39 10.00
C HIS A 467 20.59 12.00 10.62
N THR A 468 20.88 11.88 11.91
CA THR A 468 20.69 10.61 12.61
C THR A 468 19.20 10.30 12.76
N LEU A 469 18.82 9.04 12.99
CA LEU A 469 17.43 8.73 13.37
C LEU A 469 17.01 9.50 14.64
N ALA A 470 17.94 9.79 15.55
CA ALA A 470 17.69 10.64 16.71
C ALA A 470 17.38 12.11 16.33
N ASP A 471 17.92 12.62 15.21
CA ASP A 471 17.54 13.94 14.67
C ASP A 471 16.17 13.90 14.00
N LEU A 472 15.85 12.85 13.24
CA LEU A 472 14.49 12.67 12.71
C LEU A 472 13.47 12.50 13.85
N LYS A 473 13.77 11.74 14.92
CA LYS A 473 12.94 11.67 16.13
C LYS A 473 12.77 13.06 16.77
N ARG A 474 13.84 13.83 16.95
CA ARG A 474 13.78 15.22 17.46
C ARG A 474 12.87 16.10 16.59
N GLN A 475 12.95 15.99 15.26
CA GLN A 475 12.12 16.74 14.31
C GLN A 475 10.66 16.29 14.32
N ARG A 476 10.39 14.97 14.32
CA ARG A 476 9.02 14.39 14.45
C ARG A 476 8.37 14.78 15.78
N ALA A 477 9.11 14.73 16.89
CA ALA A 477 8.62 15.14 18.21
C ALA A 477 8.33 16.65 18.27
N ALA A 478 9.22 17.49 17.71
CA ALA A 478 8.97 18.92 17.59
C ALA A 478 7.74 19.22 16.71
N ALA A 479 7.51 18.45 15.64
CA ALA A 479 6.32 18.57 14.80
C ALA A 479 5.03 18.10 15.51
N LYS A 480 5.06 17.03 16.32
CA LYS A 480 3.95 16.64 17.21
C LYS A 480 3.62 17.78 18.20
N LEU A 481 4.62 18.48 18.75
CA LEU A 481 4.42 19.63 19.65
C LEU A 481 3.88 20.90 18.98
N GLN A 482 4.07 21.08 17.67
CA GLN A 482 3.61 22.26 16.92
C GLN A 482 2.15 22.19 16.45
N ARG A 483 1.48 21.03 16.59
CA ARG A 483 0.05 20.85 16.24
C ARG A 483 -0.84 21.06 17.47
N LEU A 484 -1.17 22.32 17.77
CA LEU A 484 -2.26 22.68 18.69
C LEU A 484 -3.50 23.18 17.94
N HIS A 485 -4.65 23.06 18.60
CA HIS A 485 -5.99 23.09 18.01
C HIS A 485 -6.47 24.53 17.71
N PRO A 486 -7.16 24.77 16.57
CA PRO A 486 -7.92 26.01 16.37
C PRO A 486 -9.29 25.89 17.05
N GLU A 487 -9.66 26.85 17.91
CA GLU A 487 -11.05 27.25 18.23
C GLU A 487 -10.94 28.47 19.16
N ASP A 488 -11.32 29.66 18.66
CA ASP A 488 -11.13 30.92 19.37
C ASP A 488 -12.29 31.87 19.04
N PHE A 489 -13.31 31.95 19.92
CA PHE A 489 -14.20 33.13 20.08
C PHE A 489 -14.96 33.06 21.42
N PRO A 490 -15.06 34.17 22.20
CA PRO A 490 -15.61 34.18 23.57
C PRO A 490 -17.08 34.69 23.62
N PRO A 491 -17.74 34.73 24.81
CA PRO A 491 -17.68 35.99 25.58
C PRO A 491 -17.81 35.90 27.13
N THR A 492 -17.32 36.97 27.79
CA THR A 492 -17.80 37.60 29.05
C THR A 492 -17.80 36.87 30.41
N GLU A 493 -16.86 37.29 31.26
CA GLU A 493 -17.03 37.88 32.62
C GLU A 493 -17.69 37.10 33.78
N GLY A 494 -17.05 37.17 34.96
CA GLY A 494 -17.57 36.67 36.25
C GLY A 494 -16.48 36.54 37.32
N GLU A 495 -16.32 37.55 38.17
CA GLU A 495 -15.24 37.69 39.16
C GLU A 495 -15.16 36.60 40.26
N GLY A 496 -13.97 36.41 40.82
CA GLY A 496 -13.83 36.32 42.29
C GLY A 496 -13.28 35.00 42.87
N PRO A 497 -12.25 35.02 43.73
CA PRO A 497 -11.65 33.83 44.33
C PRO A 497 -11.97 33.68 45.84
N LEU A 498 -11.57 32.54 46.44
CA LEU A 498 -10.63 32.50 47.59
C LEU A 498 -10.32 31.06 48.07
N SER A 499 -9.10 30.87 48.55
CA SER A 499 -8.59 29.68 49.27
C SER A 499 -8.23 30.08 50.72
N PRO A 500 -7.50 29.29 51.54
CA PRO A 500 -7.23 27.84 51.54
C PRO A 500 -7.52 27.15 52.91
N GLY A 501 -7.23 25.85 52.98
CA GLY A 501 -7.51 24.90 54.09
C GLY A 501 -6.86 25.11 55.46
N LEU A 502 -6.91 24.04 56.27
CA LEU A 502 -5.95 23.73 57.34
C LEU A 502 -5.87 22.21 57.52
N ALA A 503 -4.82 21.71 58.20
CA ALA A 503 -4.61 20.29 58.50
C ALA A 503 -4.43 20.09 60.01
N GLU A 504 -4.55 18.85 60.51
CA GLU A 504 -3.59 18.20 61.45
C GLU A 504 -4.05 16.81 61.97
N THR A 505 -3.13 16.12 62.68
CA THR A 505 -3.36 15.04 63.67
C THR A 505 -3.55 13.57 63.21
N LEU A 506 -2.43 12.96 62.81
CA LEU A 506 -1.85 11.72 63.39
C LEU A 506 -2.76 10.57 63.94
N ARG A 507 -2.67 9.42 63.24
CA ARG A 507 -2.27 8.08 63.76
C ARG A 507 -3.18 7.34 64.78
N GLY A 508 -3.89 6.31 64.31
CA GLY A 508 -4.53 5.27 65.15
C GLY A 508 -5.02 4.07 64.33
N SER A 509 -4.84 2.83 64.81
CA SER A 509 -5.11 1.59 64.07
C SER A 509 -6.48 0.95 64.39
N GLY A 510 -7.25 0.57 63.37
CA GLY A 510 -8.50 -0.18 63.55
C GLY A 510 -9.08 -0.80 62.27
N HIS A 511 -9.42 -2.07 62.34
CA HIS A 511 -10.41 -2.80 61.52
C HIS A 511 -11.54 -3.24 62.48
N PRO A 512 -12.76 -3.68 62.04
CA PRO A 512 -13.12 -4.15 60.70
C PRO A 512 -14.51 -3.72 60.15
N ARG A 513 -14.81 -4.09 58.87
CA ARG A 513 -16.16 -4.10 58.21
C ARG A 513 -16.82 -2.72 58.00
N SER A 514 -17.68 -2.48 57.01
CA SER A 514 -18.12 -3.17 55.77
C SER A 514 -18.45 -2.05 54.72
N ASP A 515 -18.82 -2.23 53.45
CA ASP A 515 -19.58 -3.26 52.72
C ASP A 515 -19.17 -3.34 51.21
N SER A 516 -19.95 -4.07 50.43
CA SER A 516 -20.07 -4.13 48.94
C SER A 516 -19.48 -2.97 48.11
N GLU A 517 -18.97 -3.18 46.88
CA GLU A 517 -19.53 -4.08 45.84
C GLU A 517 -18.55 -5.10 45.24
N GLN A 518 -19.10 -6.01 44.42
CA GLN A 518 -18.43 -7.18 43.85
C GLN A 518 -18.40 -7.10 42.32
N ASN A 519 -17.31 -7.59 41.71
CA ASN A 519 -17.50 -8.51 40.59
C ASN A 519 -16.37 -9.54 40.57
N SER A 520 -16.72 -10.83 40.49
CA SER A 520 -15.77 -11.93 40.68
C SER A 520 -15.46 -12.63 39.35
N VAL A 521 -14.17 -12.90 39.12
CA VAL A 521 -13.71 -13.79 38.06
C VAL A 521 -14.33 -15.18 38.25
N TYR A 522 -14.90 -15.74 37.19
CA TYR A 522 -15.26 -17.16 37.13
C TYR A 522 -14.33 -17.91 36.17
N TYR A 523 -13.32 -18.58 36.71
CA TYR A 523 -12.71 -19.72 36.03
C TYR A 523 -13.78 -20.80 35.82
N THR A 524 -13.85 -21.37 34.62
CA THR A 524 -14.64 -22.58 34.35
C THR A 524 -13.70 -23.74 34.06
N ALA A 525 -13.96 -24.89 34.70
CA ALA A 525 -13.13 -26.08 34.57
C ALA A 525 -13.46 -26.85 33.28
N ALA A 526 -12.48 -27.60 32.76
CA ALA A 526 -12.57 -28.25 31.46
C ALA A 526 -13.74 -29.27 31.35
N SER A 527 -14.72 -28.95 30.49
CA SER A 527 -15.68 -29.91 29.94
C SER A 527 -15.68 -29.79 28.42
N GLY A 528 -14.94 -30.67 27.74
CA GLY A 528 -14.83 -30.69 26.28
C GLY A 528 -16.09 -31.25 25.60
N ASP A 529 -17.10 -30.41 25.42
CA ASP A 529 -18.20 -30.64 24.49
C ASP A 529 -17.85 -30.05 23.11
N PRO A 530 -17.78 -30.85 22.02
CA PRO A 530 -17.51 -30.33 20.69
C PRO A 530 -18.72 -29.54 20.15
N PRO A 531 -18.50 -28.44 19.39
CA PRO A 531 -19.57 -27.53 19.00
C PRO A 531 -20.64 -28.23 18.13
N LEU A 532 -21.90 -28.04 18.51
CA LEU A 532 -23.04 -28.64 17.82
C LEU A 532 -23.32 -27.92 16.49
N LEU A 533 -23.02 -28.60 15.38
CA LEU A 533 -23.43 -28.22 14.03
C LEU A 533 -24.95 -27.94 13.97
N LYS A 534 -25.31 -26.66 13.87
CA LYS A 534 -26.67 -26.21 13.58
C LYS A 534 -26.96 -26.47 12.10
N LEU A 535 -27.77 -27.47 11.79
CA LEU A 535 -28.30 -27.67 10.44
C LEU A 535 -29.30 -26.55 10.13
N THR A 536 -28.87 -25.57 9.34
CA THR A 536 -29.74 -24.57 8.72
C THR A 536 -30.62 -25.23 7.64
N ALA A 537 -31.80 -24.65 7.43
CA ALA A 537 -32.66 -25.01 6.29
C ALA A 537 -32.00 -24.54 4.97
N PRO A 538 -32.28 -25.18 3.82
CA PRO A 538 -31.79 -24.71 2.53
C PRO A 538 -32.34 -23.31 2.24
N ALA A 539 -31.44 -22.39 1.91
CA ALA A 539 -31.79 -21.07 1.38
C ALA A 539 -32.07 -21.17 -0.13
N GLU A 540 -32.83 -20.22 -0.66
CA GLU A 540 -33.13 -20.12 -2.10
C GLU A 540 -31.89 -19.66 -2.88
N GLU A 541 -31.72 -20.15 -4.10
CA GLU A 541 -30.52 -19.91 -4.91
C GLU A 541 -30.47 -18.48 -5.45
N THR A 542 -29.41 -17.74 -5.12
CA THR A 542 -29.00 -16.51 -5.81
C THR A 542 -27.86 -16.81 -6.80
N PRO A 543 -27.79 -16.10 -7.95
CA PRO A 543 -26.82 -16.42 -9.00
C PRO A 543 -25.38 -16.11 -8.57
N ALA A 544 -24.45 -17.01 -8.94
CA ALA A 544 -23.07 -16.97 -8.47
C ALA A 544 -22.21 -15.92 -9.19
N GLU A 545 -21.66 -14.97 -8.42
CA GLU A 545 -20.56 -14.11 -8.87
C GLU A 545 -19.21 -14.87 -8.77
N LYS A 546 -18.36 -14.72 -9.80
CA LYS A 546 -17.09 -15.44 -9.89
C LYS A 546 -15.98 -14.71 -9.12
N LYS A 547 -15.55 -15.26 -7.99
CA LYS A 547 -14.23 -14.92 -7.41
C LYS A 547 -13.13 -15.80 -8.04
N ARG A 548 -11.97 -15.20 -8.34
CA ARG A 548 -10.73 -15.89 -8.78
C ARG A 548 -10.06 -16.57 -7.56
N CYS A 549 -9.13 -17.50 -7.77
CA CYS A 549 -8.62 -18.37 -6.68
C CYS A 549 -7.09 -18.64 -6.77
N CYS A 550 -6.34 -18.07 -5.79
CA CYS A 550 -4.89 -18.15 -5.41
C CYS A 550 -4.79 -17.85 -3.88
N LYS A 551 -3.65 -17.76 -3.14
CA LYS A 551 -2.19 -17.85 -3.43
C LYS A 551 -1.79 -19.01 -4.35
N LEU A 552 -0.68 -18.83 -5.06
CA LEU A 552 0.35 -19.85 -5.29
C LEU A 552 1.67 -19.12 -5.02
N MET A 553 2.48 -19.61 -4.08
CA MET A 553 3.76 -19.04 -3.59
C MET A 553 3.77 -17.51 -3.47
#